data_AF-A0A356X8V4-F1
#
_entry.id   AF-A0A356X8V4-F1
#
_cell.length_a   1.000
_cell.length_b   1.000
_cell.length_c   1.000
_cell.angle_alpha   90.00
_cell.angle_beta   90.00
_cell.angle_gamma   90.00
#
_symmetry.space_group_name_H-M   'P 1'
#
loop_
_entity.id
_entity.type
_entity.pdbx_description
1 polymer ?
#
loop_
_entity_poly.entity_id
_entity_poly.type
_entity_poly.pdbx_seq_one_letter_code
_entity_poly.pdbx_strand_id
1 'polypeptide(L)'
;MYEEVPEGVSFPKSIDDIQTLVKQANREGFNVTARSAGTSLAGQTTGGGVIMDVSRFMNRILEIDADSKTAHVQPGVIRDTLNREAAKSQLLFGPDTATTNRCMVGGMIGNNSSGSFSIKYLTTREHTLEVEAILSDGTKAVFKPLTSNELEAKKKLDNLEGHIYRSMLKLLERNKELIEKSYPHKDIIRRNTGYALDKMLEMQTFTPNGRKFNLCELLCGSEGTLAMTASAKLDLSQLDKHKLVIVPQFES
;
A
#
# COMPACT_ATOMS: atom_id res chain seq x y z
N MET A 1 16.42 8.61 14.89
CA MET A 1 17.76 8.41 14.28
C MET A 1 17.97 9.40 13.15
N TYR A 2 16.94 9.72 12.36
CA TYR A 2 16.96 10.79 11.36
C TYR A 2 16.10 11.97 11.84
N GLU A 3 16.54 13.19 11.54
CA GLU A 3 15.81 14.42 11.79
C GLU A 3 16.03 15.37 10.62
N GLU A 4 14.94 15.94 10.11
CA GLU A 4 14.94 16.96 9.09
C GLU A 4 13.74 17.87 9.36
N VAL A 5 13.97 19.18 9.37
CA VAL A 5 12.92 20.17 9.64
C VAL A 5 12.19 20.45 8.33
N PRO A 6 10.89 20.16 8.23
CA PRO A 6 10.14 20.46 7.02
C PRO A 6 9.83 21.95 6.91
N GLU A 7 9.72 22.44 5.68
CA GLU A 7 9.22 23.80 5.37
C GLU A 7 7.78 24.00 5.84
N GLY A 8 6.99 22.93 5.91
CA GLY A 8 5.61 23.00 6.40
C GLY A 8 4.95 21.64 6.59
N VAL A 9 3.76 21.67 7.20
CA VAL A 9 2.92 20.47 7.39
C VAL A 9 1.51 20.76 6.90
N SER A 10 1.01 19.92 6.00
CA SER A 10 -0.36 19.95 5.49
C SER A 10 -1.17 18.83 6.12
N PHE A 11 -2.40 19.14 6.54
CA PHE A 11 -3.35 18.18 7.10
C PHE A 11 -4.59 18.09 6.20
N PRO A 12 -4.53 17.34 5.07
CA PRO A 12 -5.66 17.21 4.16
C PRO A 12 -6.86 16.59 4.87
N LYS A 13 -8.07 17.03 4.51
CA LYS A 13 -9.36 16.49 4.99
C LYS A 13 -10.06 15.67 3.91
N SER A 14 -9.67 15.86 2.66
CA SER A 14 -10.27 15.24 1.48
C SER A 14 -9.23 14.89 0.41
N ILE A 15 -9.64 14.07 -0.56
CA ILE A 15 -8.83 13.80 -1.75
C ILE A 15 -8.57 15.06 -2.58
N ASP A 16 -9.48 16.04 -2.55
CA ASP A 16 -9.33 17.31 -3.27
C ASP A 16 -8.26 18.20 -2.62
N ASP A 17 -8.08 18.11 -1.30
CA ASP A 17 -6.98 18.78 -0.59
C ASP A 17 -5.63 18.18 -0.98
N ILE A 18 -5.54 16.84 -1.10
CA ILE A 18 -4.33 16.16 -1.60
C ILE A 18 -4.03 16.62 -3.03
N GLN A 19 -5.05 16.63 -3.90
CA GLN A 19 -4.91 17.09 -5.28
C GLN A 19 -4.42 18.54 -5.35
N THR A 20 -4.98 19.42 -4.51
CA THR A 20 -4.57 20.82 -4.43
C THR A 20 -3.11 20.94 -3.99
N LEU A 21 -2.70 20.21 -2.96
CA LEU A 21 -1.33 20.18 -2.47
C LEU A 21 -0.34 19.73 -3.56
N VAL A 22 -0.63 18.66 -4.28
CA VAL A 22 0.25 18.15 -5.34
C VAL A 22 0.35 19.15 -6.50
N LYS A 23 -0.76 19.75 -6.93
CA LYS A 23 -0.74 20.79 -7.97
C LYS A 23 0.06 22.03 -7.53
N GLN A 24 -0.07 22.40 -6.26
CA GLN A 24 0.67 23.50 -5.66
C GLN A 24 2.18 23.22 -5.62
N ALA A 25 2.55 22.00 -5.21
CA ALA A 25 3.92 21.52 -5.17
C ALA A 25 4.57 21.56 -6.56
N ASN A 26 3.87 21.10 -7.59
CA ASN A 26 4.35 21.18 -8.98
C ASN A 26 4.54 22.61 -9.47
N ARG A 27 3.65 23.52 -9.08
CA ARG A 27 3.71 24.92 -9.49
C ARG A 27 4.84 25.69 -8.82
N GLU A 28 5.09 25.42 -7.54
CA GLU A 28 6.07 26.16 -6.73
C GLU A 28 7.42 25.44 -6.59
N GLY A 29 7.51 24.17 -6.98
CA GLY A 29 8.76 23.42 -6.99
C GLY A 29 9.19 22.87 -5.64
N PHE A 30 8.26 22.64 -4.69
CA PHE A 30 8.56 22.01 -3.40
C PHE A 30 8.21 20.51 -3.39
N ASN A 31 8.90 19.75 -2.53
CA ASN A 31 8.67 18.32 -2.36
C ASN A 31 7.53 18.05 -1.37
N VAL A 32 6.78 16.97 -1.59
CA VAL A 32 5.76 16.50 -0.65
C VAL A 32 6.11 15.11 -0.14
N THR A 33 6.21 14.95 1.18
CA THR A 33 6.44 13.65 1.81
C THR A 33 5.17 13.20 2.53
N ALA A 34 4.60 12.08 2.10
CA ALA A 34 3.43 11.49 2.75
C ALA A 34 3.78 10.96 4.14
N ARG A 35 2.95 11.27 5.14
CA ARG A 35 3.13 10.80 6.51
C ARG A 35 1.81 10.37 7.11
N SER A 36 1.81 9.18 7.72
CA SER A 36 0.73 8.74 8.62
C SER A 36 1.23 8.84 10.07
N ALA A 37 1.41 7.72 10.78
CA ALA A 37 1.80 7.72 12.18
C ALA A 37 3.26 8.12 12.47
N GLY A 38 4.13 8.20 11.45
CA GLY A 38 5.56 8.49 11.64
C GLY A 38 6.33 7.38 12.37
N THR A 39 5.86 6.13 12.35
CA THR A 39 6.48 4.99 13.06
C THR A 39 7.57 4.28 12.26
N SER A 40 7.97 4.83 11.11
CA SER A 40 8.99 4.20 10.27
C SER A 40 10.37 4.32 10.87
N LEU A 41 11.24 3.34 10.62
CA LEU A 41 12.56 3.24 11.25
C LEU A 41 13.71 3.73 10.36
N ALA A 42 13.50 3.86 9.04
CA ALA A 42 14.55 4.17 8.07
C ALA A 42 14.42 5.57 7.44
N GLY A 43 13.74 6.50 8.10
CA GLY A 43 13.65 7.91 7.66
C GLY A 43 12.63 8.17 6.54
N GLN A 44 11.82 7.19 6.13
CA GLN A 44 10.82 7.37 5.07
C GLN A 44 9.78 8.48 5.34
N THR A 45 9.61 8.85 6.62
CA THR A 45 8.63 9.85 7.04
C THR A 45 9.24 11.23 7.32
N THR A 46 10.51 11.43 7.01
CA THR A 46 11.24 12.71 7.13
C THR A 46 11.53 13.28 5.75
N GLY A 47 11.47 14.60 5.62
CA GLY A 47 11.76 15.31 4.38
C GLY A 47 11.71 16.83 4.59
N GLY A 48 12.60 17.57 3.93
CA GLY A 48 12.74 19.03 4.10
C GLY A 48 11.65 19.87 3.44
N GLY A 49 10.83 19.29 2.56
CA GLY A 49 9.70 19.97 1.94
C GLY A 49 8.45 20.03 2.83
N VAL A 50 7.28 19.84 2.23
CA VAL A 50 6.01 19.79 2.95
C VAL A 50 5.67 18.35 3.36
N ILE A 51 5.43 18.14 4.64
CA ILE A 51 4.88 16.87 5.13
C ILE A 51 3.36 16.87 4.93
N MET A 52 2.84 15.89 4.20
CA MET A 52 1.41 15.65 4.08
C MET A 52 0.97 14.63 5.14
N ASP A 53 0.44 15.13 6.26
CA ASP A 53 0.02 14.32 7.40
C ASP A 53 -1.48 13.96 7.32
N VAL A 54 -1.76 12.69 7.04
CA VAL A 54 -3.14 12.18 6.90
C VAL A 54 -3.77 11.73 8.23
N SER A 55 -3.00 11.70 9.33
CA SER A 55 -3.43 11.12 10.61
C SER A 55 -4.58 11.89 11.27
N ARG A 56 -4.65 13.20 11.04
CA ARG A 56 -5.56 14.10 11.76
C ARG A 56 -7.01 14.03 11.28
N PHE A 57 -7.23 13.98 9.97
CA PHE A 57 -8.57 14.13 9.38
C PHE A 57 -8.97 13.02 8.41
N MET A 58 -8.01 12.27 7.84
CA MET A 58 -8.30 11.18 6.90
C MET A 58 -8.20 9.82 7.59
N ASN A 59 -8.96 9.62 8.67
CA ASN A 59 -8.86 8.46 9.56
C ASN A 59 -10.18 7.70 9.74
N ARG A 60 -11.10 7.81 8.78
CA ARG A 60 -12.39 7.12 8.81
C ARG A 60 -12.32 5.73 8.16
N ILE A 61 -12.99 4.77 8.78
CA ILE A 61 -13.42 3.54 8.14
C ILE A 61 -14.67 3.90 7.35
N LEU A 62 -14.62 3.78 6.03
CA LEU A 62 -15.72 4.17 5.13
C LEU A 62 -16.77 3.06 5.05
N GLU A 63 -16.32 1.81 5.00
CA GLU A 63 -17.17 0.63 4.90
C GLU A 63 -16.47 -0.62 5.46
N ILE A 64 -17.23 -1.52 6.06
CA ILE A 64 -16.83 -2.92 6.30
C ILE A 64 -17.94 -3.81 5.74
N ASP A 65 -17.62 -4.57 4.72
CA ASP A 65 -18.51 -5.56 4.10
C ASP A 65 -18.13 -6.95 4.64
N ALA A 66 -19.02 -7.52 5.46
CA ALA A 66 -18.80 -8.82 6.08
C ALA A 66 -18.96 -9.98 5.07
N ASP A 67 -19.80 -9.81 4.06
CA ASP A 67 -20.12 -10.85 3.07
C ASP A 67 -18.95 -11.00 2.09
N SER A 68 -18.47 -9.87 1.56
CA SER A 68 -17.30 -9.85 0.68
C SER A 68 -15.98 -9.92 1.45
N LYS A 69 -16.02 -9.83 2.78
CA LYS A 69 -14.86 -9.76 3.69
C LYS A 69 -13.88 -8.64 3.29
N THR A 70 -14.38 -7.43 3.12
CA THR A 70 -13.54 -6.27 2.77
C THR A 70 -13.79 -5.08 3.68
N ALA A 71 -12.81 -4.18 3.74
CA ALA A 71 -12.96 -2.87 4.35
C ALA A 71 -12.49 -1.78 3.39
N HIS A 72 -13.25 -0.69 3.27
CA HIS A 72 -12.82 0.53 2.59
C HIS A 72 -12.44 1.57 3.64
N VAL A 73 -11.22 2.08 3.60
CA VAL A 73 -10.66 2.90 4.67
C VAL A 73 -9.86 4.08 4.12
N GLN A 74 -9.81 5.15 4.92
CA GLN A 74 -8.87 6.25 4.70
C GLN A 74 -7.47 5.91 5.25
N PRO A 75 -6.39 6.50 4.74
CA PRO A 75 -5.01 6.10 5.06
C PRO A 75 -4.60 6.35 6.52
N GLY A 76 -5.25 7.27 7.23
CA GLY A 76 -5.02 7.57 8.64
C GLY A 76 -5.72 6.63 9.62
N VAL A 77 -6.44 5.59 9.16
CA VAL A 77 -7.06 4.60 10.04
C VAL A 77 -5.98 3.80 10.76
N ILE A 78 -6.04 3.78 12.10
CA ILE A 78 -5.16 2.96 12.95
C ILE A 78 -5.56 1.48 12.80
N ARG A 79 -4.58 0.60 12.64
CA ARG A 79 -4.79 -0.85 12.44
C ARG A 79 -5.69 -1.47 13.51
N ASP A 80 -5.41 -1.24 14.80
CA ASP A 80 -6.23 -1.82 15.87
C ASP A 80 -7.65 -1.23 15.95
N THR A 81 -7.85 -0.01 15.47
CA THR A 81 -9.21 0.55 15.31
C THR A 81 -9.96 -0.19 14.21
N LEU A 82 -9.32 -0.44 13.07
CA LEU A 82 -9.91 -1.27 12.01
C LEU A 82 -10.25 -2.68 12.52
N ASN A 83 -9.32 -3.35 13.20
CA ASN A 83 -9.54 -4.71 13.68
C ASN A 83 -10.61 -4.80 14.77
N ARG A 84 -10.73 -3.79 15.64
CA ARG A 84 -11.81 -3.74 16.63
C ARG A 84 -13.18 -3.65 15.97
N GLU A 85 -13.31 -2.88 14.90
CA GLU A 85 -14.56 -2.75 14.15
C GLU A 85 -14.85 -4.01 13.30
N ALA A 86 -13.87 -4.53 12.59
CA ALA A 86 -14.00 -5.76 11.79
C ALA A 86 -14.32 -7.00 12.65
N ALA A 87 -13.83 -7.05 13.89
CA ALA A 87 -14.09 -8.16 14.81
C ALA A 87 -15.57 -8.33 15.17
N LYS A 88 -16.39 -7.27 15.05
CA LYS A 88 -17.85 -7.35 15.21
C LYS A 88 -18.48 -8.34 14.23
N SER A 89 -17.84 -8.52 13.07
CA SER A 89 -18.24 -9.48 12.03
C SER A 89 -17.33 -10.73 11.97
N GLN A 90 -16.58 -11.02 13.04
CA GLN A 90 -15.62 -12.13 13.10
C GLN A 90 -14.49 -12.07 12.05
N LEU A 91 -14.11 -10.85 11.66
CA LEU A 91 -13.06 -10.57 10.68
C LEU A 91 -11.89 -9.80 11.30
N LEU A 92 -10.74 -9.81 10.62
CA LEU A 92 -9.60 -8.94 10.91
C LEU A 92 -8.84 -8.57 9.63
N PHE A 93 -8.18 -7.42 9.64
CA PHE A 93 -7.08 -7.11 8.75
C PHE A 93 -5.81 -7.81 9.26
N GLY A 94 -5.31 -8.76 8.46
CA GLY A 94 -4.33 -9.77 8.84
C GLY A 94 -2.94 -9.25 9.24
N PRO A 95 -2.34 -8.28 8.51
CA PRO A 95 -1.00 -7.80 8.81
C PRO A 95 -0.87 -7.30 10.25
N ASP A 96 0.19 -7.75 10.92
CA ASP A 96 0.42 -7.55 12.35
C ASP A 96 1.81 -6.96 12.58
N THR A 97 1.89 -5.71 13.03
CA THR A 97 3.17 -5.01 13.25
C THR A 97 3.41 -4.81 14.75
N ALA A 98 4.63 -4.49 15.19
CA ALA A 98 4.88 -4.20 16.61
C ALA A 98 4.20 -2.91 17.12
N THR A 99 3.65 -2.08 16.23
CA THR A 99 3.06 -0.77 16.57
C THR A 99 1.56 -0.72 16.27
N THR A 100 0.85 -1.85 16.36
CA THR A 100 -0.56 -2.01 15.95
C THR A 100 -1.52 -0.92 16.47
N ASN A 101 -1.26 -0.40 17.67
CA ASN A 101 -2.09 0.59 18.34
C ASN A 101 -1.94 2.02 17.78
N ARG A 102 -0.98 2.25 16.87
CA ARG A 102 -0.69 3.56 16.28
C ARG A 102 -0.30 3.52 14.82
N CYS A 103 0.19 2.41 14.27
CA CYS A 103 0.44 2.30 12.84
C CYS A 103 -0.86 2.46 12.06
N MET A 104 -0.78 3.19 10.95
CA MET A 104 -1.95 3.54 10.14
C MET A 104 -1.84 2.91 8.76
N VAL A 105 -2.99 2.64 8.14
CA VAL A 105 -3.11 1.91 6.86
C VAL A 105 -2.22 2.49 5.76
N GLY A 106 -2.17 3.81 5.60
CA GLY A 106 -1.34 4.46 4.57
C GLY A 106 0.15 4.15 4.74
N GLY A 107 0.66 4.24 5.96
CA GLY A 107 2.03 3.83 6.27
C GLY A 107 2.25 2.32 6.11
N MET A 108 1.25 1.51 6.42
CA MET A 108 1.32 0.06 6.21
C MET A 108 1.43 -0.31 4.73
N ILE A 109 0.68 0.36 3.86
CA ILE A 109 0.78 0.24 2.39
C ILE A 109 2.16 0.71 1.95
N GLY A 110 2.56 1.94 2.30
CA GLY A 110 3.85 2.50 1.92
C GLY A 110 5.04 1.60 2.29
N ASN A 111 5.00 0.96 3.46
CA ASN A 111 6.07 0.09 3.95
C ASN A 111 5.89 -1.40 3.59
N ASN A 112 4.79 -1.79 2.94
CA ASN A 112 4.36 -3.19 2.81
C ASN A 112 4.49 -3.97 4.13
N SER A 113 3.82 -3.47 5.16
CA SER A 113 4.04 -3.92 6.53
C SER A 113 3.65 -5.37 6.75
N SER A 114 4.39 -6.04 7.62
CA SER A 114 4.15 -7.40 8.11
C SER A 114 4.69 -7.55 9.52
N GLY A 115 4.53 -8.71 10.14
CA GLY A 115 5.18 -9.07 11.40
C GLY A 115 4.88 -10.50 11.77
N SER A 116 4.91 -10.84 13.07
CA SER A 116 5.08 -12.23 13.55
C SER A 116 4.11 -13.24 12.92
N PHE A 117 2.87 -12.85 12.63
CA PHE A 117 1.88 -13.73 12.00
C PHE A 117 1.88 -13.74 10.46
N SER A 118 2.88 -13.15 9.80
CA SER A 118 2.94 -13.07 8.32
C SER A 118 3.03 -14.42 7.62
N ILE A 119 3.46 -15.49 8.31
CA ILE A 119 3.43 -16.84 7.73
C ILE A 119 1.98 -17.27 7.45
N LYS A 120 1.04 -16.78 8.25
CA LYS A 120 -0.40 -17.03 8.11
C LYS A 120 -1.12 -15.92 7.35
N TYR A 121 -0.88 -14.67 7.74
CA TYR A 121 -1.59 -13.48 7.25
C TYR A 121 -0.76 -12.64 6.26
N LEU A 122 0.33 -13.19 5.73
CA LEU A 122 1.12 -12.56 4.66
C LEU A 122 1.52 -11.10 4.99
N THR A 123 1.58 -10.23 3.99
CA THR A 123 1.97 -8.82 4.14
C THR A 123 0.85 -7.89 3.68
N THR A 124 0.98 -6.59 3.94
CA THR A 124 -0.02 -5.60 3.53
C THR A 124 -0.30 -5.63 2.02
N ARG A 125 0.69 -5.99 1.21
CA ARG A 125 0.57 -6.19 -0.25
C ARG A 125 -0.51 -7.19 -0.62
N GLU A 126 -0.50 -8.37 0.00
CA GLU A 126 -1.49 -9.41 -0.29
C GLU A 126 -2.91 -9.01 0.12
N HIS A 127 -3.01 -8.06 1.06
CA HIS A 127 -4.29 -7.60 1.57
C HIS A 127 -4.83 -6.32 0.90
N THR A 128 -4.07 -5.68 0.00
CA THR A 128 -4.47 -4.42 -0.63
C THR A 128 -5.12 -4.67 -1.98
N LEU A 129 -6.45 -4.58 -2.03
CA LEU A 129 -7.23 -4.83 -3.24
C LEU A 129 -7.28 -3.60 -4.15
N GLU A 130 -7.64 -2.44 -3.61
CA GLU A 130 -7.81 -1.22 -4.39
C GLU A 130 -7.16 -0.04 -3.68
N VAL A 131 -6.54 0.86 -4.44
CA VAL A 131 -5.99 2.11 -3.95
C VAL A 131 -6.50 3.25 -4.83
N GLU A 132 -7.21 4.18 -4.21
CA GLU A 132 -7.49 5.50 -4.79
C GLU A 132 -6.35 6.44 -4.39
N ALA A 133 -5.74 7.10 -5.37
CA ALA A 133 -4.57 7.93 -5.15
C ALA A 133 -4.56 9.18 -6.04
N ILE A 134 -3.74 10.15 -5.62
CA ILE A 134 -3.32 11.28 -6.44
C ILE A 134 -1.93 10.99 -7.02
N LEU A 135 -1.80 11.09 -8.34
CA LEU A 135 -0.54 10.93 -9.06
C LEU A 135 0.29 12.21 -9.04
N SER A 136 1.53 12.13 -9.50
CA SER A 136 2.48 13.26 -9.48
C SER A 136 2.03 14.47 -10.29
N ASP A 137 1.17 14.34 -11.29
CA ASP A 137 0.57 15.47 -12.04
C ASP A 137 -0.69 16.05 -11.36
N GLY A 138 -1.06 15.51 -10.19
CA GLY A 138 -2.26 15.86 -9.46
C GLY A 138 -3.54 15.20 -9.99
N THR A 139 -3.48 14.29 -10.95
CA THR A 139 -4.67 13.55 -11.42
C THR A 139 -5.06 12.44 -10.43
N LYS A 140 -6.36 12.13 -10.38
CA LYS A 140 -6.89 11.00 -9.60
C LYS A 140 -6.69 9.71 -10.38
N ALA A 141 -6.25 8.65 -9.70
CA ALA A 141 -6.15 7.30 -10.26
C ALA A 141 -6.72 6.27 -9.28
N VAL A 142 -7.30 5.20 -9.83
CA VAL A 142 -7.79 4.06 -9.06
C VAL A 142 -7.13 2.80 -9.59
N PHE A 143 -6.30 2.19 -8.75
CA PHE A 143 -5.60 0.94 -9.03
C PHE A 143 -6.33 -0.21 -8.35
N LYS A 144 -6.60 -1.28 -9.10
CA LYS A 144 -7.29 -2.49 -8.63
C LYS A 144 -6.96 -3.69 -9.54
N PRO A 145 -7.35 -4.93 -9.19
CA PRO A 145 -7.23 -6.08 -10.08
C PRO A 145 -8.01 -5.87 -11.38
N LEU A 146 -7.31 -5.95 -12.51
CA LEU A 146 -7.90 -5.75 -13.83
C LEU A 146 -8.03 -7.07 -14.59
N THR A 147 -9.16 -7.25 -15.25
CA THR A 147 -9.30 -8.18 -16.37
C THR A 147 -8.47 -7.71 -17.57
N SER A 148 -8.24 -8.59 -18.55
CA SER A 148 -7.50 -8.23 -19.77
C SER A 148 -8.15 -7.06 -20.52
N ASN A 149 -9.48 -7.01 -20.58
CA ASN A 149 -10.21 -5.92 -21.24
C ASN A 149 -10.05 -4.59 -20.49
N GLU A 150 -10.11 -4.61 -19.15
CA GLU A 150 -9.91 -3.40 -18.34
C GLU A 150 -8.46 -2.91 -18.43
N LEU A 151 -7.48 -3.81 -18.49
CA LEU A 151 -6.07 -3.46 -18.70
C LEU A 151 -5.86 -2.78 -20.06
N GLU A 152 -6.45 -3.31 -21.13
CA GLU A 152 -6.41 -2.67 -22.45
C GLU A 152 -7.11 -1.31 -22.46
N ALA A 153 -8.20 -1.14 -21.71
CA ALA A 153 -8.84 0.16 -21.54
C ALA A 153 -7.92 1.16 -20.83
N LYS A 154 -7.26 0.75 -19.73
CA LYS A 154 -6.29 1.60 -19.01
C LYS A 154 -5.12 2.02 -19.89
N LYS A 155 -4.58 1.11 -20.72
CA LYS A 155 -3.49 1.41 -21.67
C LYS A 155 -3.86 2.46 -22.73
N LYS A 156 -5.16 2.61 -23.05
CA LYS A 156 -5.64 3.57 -24.05
C LYS A 156 -5.88 4.98 -23.49
N LEU A 157 -5.80 5.16 -22.17
CA LEU A 157 -5.95 6.48 -21.57
C LEU A 157 -4.82 7.42 -22.03
N ASP A 158 -5.19 8.63 -22.44
CA ASP A 158 -4.26 9.68 -22.87
C ASP A 158 -3.92 10.64 -21.72
N ASN A 159 -3.42 10.07 -20.62
CA ASN A 159 -3.03 10.79 -19.42
C ASN A 159 -1.88 10.06 -18.70
N LEU A 160 -1.45 10.58 -17.55
CA LEU A 160 -0.35 9.98 -16.77
C LEU A 160 -0.67 8.53 -16.33
N GLU A 161 -1.90 8.24 -15.94
CA GLU A 161 -2.30 6.86 -15.58
C GLU A 161 -2.08 5.89 -16.75
N GLY A 162 -2.57 6.24 -17.95
CA GLY A 162 -2.34 5.42 -19.14
C GLY A 162 -0.86 5.28 -19.48
N HIS A 163 -0.07 6.34 -19.32
CA HIS A 163 1.38 6.28 -19.47
C HIS A 163 2.02 5.30 -18.48
N ILE A 164 1.64 5.33 -17.20
CA ILE A 164 2.13 4.40 -16.17
C ILE A 164 1.87 2.96 -16.58
N TYR A 165 0.64 2.60 -16.99
CA TYR A 165 0.33 1.24 -17.44
C TYR A 165 1.19 0.80 -18.64
N ARG A 166 1.31 1.66 -19.67
CA ARG A 166 2.13 1.34 -20.85
C ARG A 166 3.60 1.17 -20.50
N SER A 167 4.15 2.09 -19.71
CA SER A 167 5.57 2.11 -19.33
C SER A 167 5.93 0.96 -18.40
N MET A 168 5.08 0.63 -17.41
CA MET A 168 5.31 -0.49 -16.50
C MET A 168 5.30 -1.84 -17.23
N LEU A 169 4.33 -2.08 -18.11
CA LEU A 169 4.29 -3.32 -18.89
C LEU A 169 5.52 -3.47 -19.78
N LYS A 170 5.93 -2.39 -20.44
CA LYS A 170 7.13 -2.35 -21.28
C LYS A 170 8.41 -2.58 -20.45
N LEU A 171 8.48 -2.04 -19.23
CA LEU A 171 9.61 -2.24 -18.33
C LEU A 171 9.71 -3.71 -17.89
N LEU A 172 8.59 -4.30 -17.46
CA LEU A 172 8.54 -5.70 -17.01
C LEU A 172 8.92 -6.66 -18.14
N GLU A 173 8.35 -6.46 -19.33
CA GLU A 173 8.64 -7.30 -20.50
C GLU A 173 10.13 -7.28 -20.86
N ARG A 174 10.72 -6.07 -20.93
CA ARG A 174 12.12 -5.89 -21.32
C ARG A 174 13.12 -6.44 -20.31
N ASN A 175 12.74 -6.53 -19.04
CA ASN A 175 13.66 -6.87 -17.96
C ASN A 175 13.28 -8.17 -17.25
N LYS A 176 12.38 -8.99 -17.83
CA LYS A 176 11.84 -10.19 -17.20
C LYS A 176 12.92 -11.12 -16.64
N GLU A 177 13.89 -11.51 -17.48
CA GLU A 177 14.97 -12.42 -17.08
C GLU A 177 15.85 -11.84 -15.97
N LEU A 178 16.13 -10.53 -16.04
CA LEU A 178 16.93 -9.84 -15.02
C LEU A 178 16.19 -9.82 -13.68
N ILE A 179 14.89 -9.50 -13.69
CA ILE A 179 14.05 -9.50 -12.49
C ILE A 179 14.02 -10.91 -11.88
N GLU A 180 13.76 -11.95 -12.67
CA GLU A 180 13.71 -13.33 -12.18
C GLU A 180 15.03 -13.80 -11.57
N LYS A 181 16.17 -13.37 -12.13
CA LYS A 181 17.51 -13.73 -11.63
C LYS A 181 17.95 -12.93 -10.40
N SER A 182 17.51 -11.68 -10.28
CA SER A 182 18.04 -10.74 -9.27
C SER A 182 17.19 -10.63 -8.01
N TYR A 183 15.96 -11.16 -7.99
CA TYR A 183 15.10 -11.13 -6.80
C TYR A 183 15.32 -12.37 -5.91
N PRO A 184 15.08 -12.25 -4.59
CA PRO A 184 15.12 -13.40 -3.68
C PRO A 184 14.18 -14.53 -4.10
N HIS A 185 14.50 -15.76 -3.71
CA HIS A 185 13.67 -16.94 -4.04
C HIS A 185 12.22 -16.77 -3.58
N LYS A 186 11.26 -17.29 -4.37
CA LYS A 186 9.83 -17.07 -4.16
C LYS A 186 9.28 -17.67 -2.86
N ASP A 187 9.97 -18.67 -2.31
CA ASP A 187 9.61 -19.29 -1.02
C ASP A 187 9.89 -18.38 0.18
N ILE A 188 10.68 -17.33 0.00
CA ILE A 188 10.89 -16.32 1.04
C ILE A 188 9.63 -15.43 1.08
N ILE A 189 8.77 -15.71 2.06
CA ILE A 189 7.49 -15.01 2.26
C ILE A 189 7.71 -13.52 2.53
N ARG A 190 8.66 -13.18 3.41
CA ARG A 190 9.01 -11.79 3.73
C ARG A 190 10.14 -11.31 2.83
N ARG A 191 9.79 -10.76 1.66
CA ARG A 191 10.73 -10.04 0.80
C ARG A 191 10.22 -8.63 0.52
N ASN A 192 10.89 -7.64 1.10
CA ASN A 192 10.55 -6.22 0.97
C ASN A 192 11.81 -5.42 0.62
N THR A 193 12.35 -5.68 -0.56
CA THR A 193 13.64 -5.14 -1.05
C THR A 193 13.38 -4.20 -2.22
N GLY A 194 12.68 -3.10 -1.95
CA GLY A 194 12.22 -2.14 -2.96
C GLY A 194 10.88 -2.52 -3.60
N TYR A 195 10.64 -2.01 -4.80
CA TYR A 195 9.42 -2.28 -5.57
C TYR A 195 9.35 -3.75 -5.98
N ALA A 196 8.27 -4.48 -5.68
CA ALA A 196 8.20 -5.91 -6.02
C ALA A 196 7.80 -6.14 -7.49
N LEU A 197 8.76 -5.91 -8.38
CA LEU A 197 8.60 -6.18 -9.81
C LEU A 197 8.44 -7.69 -10.09
N ASP A 198 9.09 -8.55 -9.28
CA ASP A 198 8.96 -10.01 -9.35
C ASP A 198 7.51 -10.46 -9.16
N LYS A 199 6.82 -9.88 -8.18
CA LYS A 199 5.41 -10.16 -7.93
C LYS A 199 4.54 -9.82 -9.13
N MET A 200 4.84 -8.74 -9.85
CA MET A 200 4.07 -8.37 -11.04
C MET A 200 4.22 -9.39 -12.19
N LEU A 201 5.37 -10.06 -12.30
CA LEU A 201 5.59 -11.10 -13.31
C LEU A 201 4.76 -12.38 -13.07
N GLU A 202 4.22 -12.56 -11.86
CA GLU A 202 3.34 -13.68 -11.52
C GLU A 202 1.87 -13.43 -11.92
N MET A 203 1.55 -12.25 -12.47
CA MET A 203 0.20 -11.89 -12.90
C MET A 203 -0.10 -12.44 -14.31
N GLN A 204 -1.39 -12.55 -14.64
CA GLN A 204 -1.92 -13.16 -15.87
C GLN A 204 -1.35 -12.58 -17.17
N THR A 205 -0.80 -11.37 -17.12
CA THR A 205 -0.13 -10.72 -18.27
C THR A 205 1.18 -11.39 -18.65
N PHE A 206 1.90 -11.99 -17.69
CA PHE A 206 3.23 -12.57 -17.88
C PHE A 206 3.29 -14.07 -17.53
N THR A 207 2.37 -14.55 -16.70
CA THR A 207 2.27 -15.94 -16.25
C THR A 207 0.87 -16.49 -16.56
N PRO A 208 0.74 -17.56 -17.37
CA PRO A 208 -0.55 -18.23 -17.59
C PRO A 208 -1.20 -18.67 -16.28
N ASN A 209 -2.51 -18.45 -16.15
CA ASN A 209 -3.28 -18.68 -14.91
C ASN A 209 -2.81 -17.87 -13.69
N GLY A 210 -1.96 -16.87 -13.90
CA GLY A 210 -1.59 -15.91 -12.87
C GLY A 210 -2.81 -15.10 -12.40
N ARG A 211 -2.65 -14.40 -11.28
CA ARG A 211 -3.69 -13.49 -10.76
C ARG A 211 -3.89 -12.29 -11.69
N LYS A 212 -5.02 -11.61 -11.55
CA LYS A 212 -5.31 -10.37 -12.28
C LYS A 212 -4.19 -9.33 -12.12
N PHE A 213 -3.95 -8.55 -13.16
CA PHE A 213 -2.93 -7.49 -13.12
C PHE A 213 -3.37 -6.40 -12.13
N ASN A 214 -2.53 -6.08 -11.13
CA ASN A 214 -2.85 -5.10 -10.09
C ASN A 214 -1.63 -4.26 -9.70
N LEU A 215 -1.68 -2.95 -9.95
CA LEU A 215 -0.60 -2.03 -9.55
C LEU A 215 -0.58 -1.72 -8.04
N CYS A 216 -1.62 -2.10 -7.27
CA CYS A 216 -1.59 -1.95 -5.81
C CYS A 216 -0.40 -2.67 -5.19
N GLU A 217 0.01 -3.81 -5.77
CA GLU A 217 1.19 -4.52 -5.27
C GLU A 217 2.45 -3.66 -5.45
N LEU A 218 2.60 -2.95 -6.57
CA LEU A 218 3.74 -2.04 -6.75
C LEU A 218 3.72 -0.88 -5.74
N LEU A 219 2.54 -0.32 -5.46
CA LEU A 219 2.37 0.75 -4.48
C LEU A 219 2.70 0.28 -3.05
N CYS A 220 2.45 -0.98 -2.74
CA CYS A 220 2.84 -1.56 -1.47
C CYS A 220 4.36 -1.69 -1.41
N GLY A 221 5.00 -1.01 -0.46
CA GLY A 221 6.47 -0.94 -0.37
C GLY A 221 7.08 0.20 -1.18
N SER A 222 6.26 1.09 -1.76
CA SER A 222 6.75 2.27 -2.47
C SER A 222 7.27 3.40 -1.57
N GLU A 223 7.04 3.30 -0.27
CA GLU A 223 7.44 4.30 0.71
C GLU A 223 6.89 5.71 0.42
N GLY A 224 5.75 5.80 -0.28
CA GLY A 224 5.10 7.07 -0.62
C GLY A 224 5.70 7.79 -1.83
N THR A 225 6.63 7.16 -2.56
CA THR A 225 7.34 7.77 -3.69
C THR A 225 6.59 7.75 -5.02
N LEU A 226 5.58 6.87 -5.17
CA LEU A 226 4.90 6.64 -6.45
C LEU A 226 3.53 7.33 -6.56
N ALA A 227 2.79 7.45 -5.45
CA ALA A 227 1.47 8.07 -5.42
C ALA A 227 1.05 8.44 -3.99
N MET A 228 0.15 9.43 -3.88
CA MET A 228 -0.45 9.84 -2.61
C MET A 228 -1.76 9.09 -2.37
N THR A 229 -1.78 8.10 -1.49
CA THR A 229 -2.98 7.32 -1.15
C THR A 229 -4.06 8.18 -0.49
N ALA A 230 -5.26 8.17 -1.04
CA ALA A 230 -6.44 8.87 -0.50
C ALA A 230 -7.43 7.91 0.18
N SER A 231 -7.58 6.70 -0.35
CA SER A 231 -8.35 5.60 0.27
C SER A 231 -7.84 4.24 -0.22
N ALA A 232 -8.15 3.18 0.52
CA ALA A 232 -7.79 1.82 0.14
C ALA A 232 -8.91 0.82 0.48
N LYS A 233 -9.18 -0.11 -0.44
CA LYS A 233 -9.99 -1.29 -0.16
C LYS A 233 -9.08 -2.45 0.20
N LEU A 234 -9.31 -3.03 1.36
CA LEU A 234 -8.53 -4.11 1.95
C LEU A 234 -9.39 -5.37 2.00
N ASP A 235 -8.81 -6.55 1.79
CA ASP A 235 -9.47 -7.79 2.17
C ASP A 235 -9.28 -8.06 3.67
N LEU A 236 -10.17 -8.86 4.23
CA LEU A 236 -10.18 -9.23 5.64
C LEU A 236 -10.13 -10.75 5.78
N SER A 237 -9.36 -11.21 6.75
CA SER A 237 -9.25 -12.60 7.13
C SER A 237 -10.28 -12.95 8.21
N GLN A 238 -10.61 -14.24 8.31
CA GLN A 238 -11.43 -14.75 9.41
C GLN A 238 -10.64 -14.70 10.72
N LEU A 239 -11.30 -14.29 11.80
CA LEU A 239 -10.74 -14.46 13.14
C LEU A 239 -10.66 -15.93 13.53
N ASP A 240 -9.54 -16.30 14.14
CA ASP A 240 -9.39 -17.62 14.75
C ASP A 240 -10.27 -17.75 15.98
N LYS A 241 -11.00 -18.88 16.06
CA LYS A 241 -11.81 -19.22 17.23
C LYS A 241 -10.97 -19.47 18.48
N HIS A 242 -9.74 -19.96 18.30
CA HIS A 242 -8.84 -20.36 19.38
C HIS A 242 -7.41 -19.90 19.08
N LYS A 243 -6.70 -19.44 20.11
CA LYS A 243 -5.29 -19.05 20.03
C LYS A 243 -4.52 -19.78 21.12
N LEU A 244 -3.39 -20.37 20.76
CA LEU A 244 -2.49 -21.11 21.66
C LEU A 244 -1.09 -20.55 21.51
N VAL A 245 -0.38 -20.38 22.63
CA VAL A 245 1.04 -20.01 22.66
C VAL A 245 1.81 -21.18 23.24
N ILE A 246 2.81 -21.64 22.51
CA ILE A 246 3.74 -22.69 22.95
C ILE A 246 5.10 -22.02 23.09
N VAL A 247 5.74 -22.20 24.24
CA VAL A 247 7.11 -21.70 24.51
C VAL A 247 8.03 -22.92 24.61
N PRO A 248 8.58 -23.42 23.49
CA PRO A 248 9.51 -24.53 23.53
C PRO A 248 10.90 -24.01 23.94
N GLN A 249 11.57 -24.77 24.81
CA GLN A 249 12.98 -24.60 25.13
C GLN A 249 13.75 -25.77 24.55
N PHE A 250 14.85 -25.49 23.85
CA PHE A 250 15.72 -26.49 23.27
C PHE A 250 17.12 -26.39 23.92
N GLU A 251 17.78 -27.52 24.15
CA GLU A 251 19.18 -27.56 24.59
C GLU A 251 20.15 -27.25 23.43
N SER A 252 19.67 -27.43 22.18
CA SER A 252 20.33 -27.08 20.91
C SER A 252 19.29 -26.91 19.81
#